data_AF-A0A973STT2-F1
#
_entry.id   AF-A0A973STT2-F1
#
_cell.length_a   1.000
_cell.length_b   1.000
_cell.length_c   1.000
_cell.angle_alpha   90.00
_cell.angle_beta   90.00
_cell.angle_gamma   90.00
#
_symmetry.space_group_name_H-M   'P 1'
#
loop_
_entity.id
_entity.type
_entity.pdbx_description
1 polymer ?
#
loop_
_entity_poly.entity_id
_entity_poly.type
_entity_poly.pdbx_seq_one_letter_code
_entity_poly.pdbx_strand_id
1 'polypeptide(L)' 'ITWEDPPAQARRICRACPVRHACLEWAVRTGEPDGVWGGATPAERRLMRAGRTA' A
#
# COMPACT_ATOMS: atom_id res chain seq x y z
N ILE A 1 18.84 2.36 4.10
CA ILE A 1 17.38 2.36 4.32
C ILE A 1 17.14 3.36 5.43
N THR A 2 16.98 4.64 5.06
CA THR A 2 16.72 5.70 6.04
C THR A 2 15.21 5.86 6.17
N TRP A 3 14.75 6.35 7.31
CA TRP A 3 13.34 6.51 7.65
C TRP A 3 12.64 7.67 6.90
N GLU A 4 13.27 8.17 5.83
CA GLU A 4 12.88 9.36 5.05
C GLU A 4 12.48 9.00 3.61
N ASP A 5 12.40 7.71 3.26
CA ASP A 5 12.08 7.29 1.90
C ASP A 5 10.67 7.78 1.48
N PRO A 6 10.56 8.71 0.52
CA PRO A 6 9.28 9.28 0.15
C PRO A 6 8.40 8.21 -0.51
N PRO A 7 7.06 8.30 -0.43
CA PRO A 7 6.15 7.32 -1.03
C PRO A 7 6.44 7.02 -2.51
N ALA A 8 6.98 7.98 -3.26
CA ALA A 8 7.39 7.79 -4.65
C ALA A 8 8.50 6.74 -4.84
N GLN A 9 9.47 6.67 -3.91
CA GLN A 9 10.56 5.69 -3.90
C GLN A 9 10.00 4.28 -3.72
N ALA A 10 9.19 4.09 -2.68
CA ALA A 10 8.56 2.80 -2.38
C ALA A 10 7.61 2.34 -3.50
N ARG A 11 6.85 3.27 -4.11
CA ARG A 11 5.99 2.97 -5.27
C ARG A 11 6.77 2.43 -6.46
N ARG A 12 8.01 2.89 -6.69
CA ARG A 12 8.86 2.37 -7.78
C ARG A 12 9.20 0.90 -7.57
N ILE A 13 9.56 0.53 -6.34
CA ILE A 13 9.83 -0.87 -5.96
C ILE A 13 8.57 -1.71 -6.15
N CYS A 14 7.42 -1.22 -5.68
CA CYS A 14 6.16 -1.93 -5.80
C CYS A 14 5.78 -2.24 -7.26
N ARG A 15 6.12 -1.38 -8.23
CA ARG A 15 5.79 -1.60 -9.65
C ARG A 15 6.45 -2.85 -10.24
N ALA A 16 7.66 -3.18 -9.80
CA ALA A 16 8.39 -4.36 -10.25
C ALA A 16 8.13 -5.60 -9.38
N CYS A 17 7.35 -5.48 -8.31
CA CYS A 17 7.12 -6.56 -7.35
C CYS A 17 6.11 -7.59 -7.90
N PRO A 18 6.46 -8.88 -8.01
CA PRO A 18 5.56 -9.91 -8.54
C PRO A 18 4.33 -10.17 -7.65
N VAL A 19 4.45 -9.88 -6.36
CA VAL A 19 3.37 -10.07 -5.36
C VAL A 19 2.63 -8.77 -5.05
N ARG A 20 2.76 -7.73 -5.89
CA ARG A 20 2.16 -6.40 -5.65
C ARG A 20 0.68 -6.47 -5.28
N HIS A 21 -0.09 -7.29 -6.01
CA HIS A 21 -1.53 -7.44 -5.81
C HIS A 21 -1.86 -8.13 -4.48
N ALA A 22 -1.24 -9.27 -4.20
CA ALA A 22 -1.44 -9.98 -2.93
C ALA A 22 -1.02 -9.14 -1.71
N CYS A 23 0.07 -8.39 -1.84
CA CYS A 23 0.54 -7.44 -0.83
C CYS A 23 -0.48 -6.34 -0.56
N LEU A 24 -1.04 -5.72 -1.62
CA LEU A 24 -2.08 -4.71 -1.49
C LEU A 24 -3.33 -5.27 -0.82
N GLU A 25 -3.81 -6.43 -1.31
CA GLU A 25 -5.01 -7.09 -0.81
C GLU A 25 -4.89 -7.41 0.69
N TRP A 26 -3.75 -7.97 1.10
CA TRP A 26 -3.47 -8.23 2.50
C TRP A 26 -3.52 -6.95 3.33
N ALA A 27 -2.77 -5.91 2.95
CA ALA A 27 -2.70 -4.65 3.72
C ALA A 27 -4.06 -3.94 3.80
N VAL A 28 -4.86 -4.08 2.76
CA VAL A 28 -6.22 -3.54 2.68
C VAL A 28 -7.20 -4.34 3.54
N ARG A 29 -7.07 -5.66 3.61
CA ARG A 29 -7.89 -6.57 4.43
C ARG A 29 -7.56 -6.46 5.92
N THR A 30 -6.28 -6.43 6.27
CA THR A 30 -5.82 -6.37 7.67
C THR A 30 -5.93 -4.99 8.28
N GLY A 31 -6.09 -3.95 7.44
CA GLY A 31 -6.18 -2.58 7.93
C GLY A 31 -4.82 -1.99 8.33
N GLU A 32 -3.72 -2.51 7.77
CA GLU A 32 -2.35 -2.10 8.07
C GLU A 32 -2.23 -0.55 8.11
N PRO A 33 -1.86 0.04 9.27
CA PRO A 33 -1.96 1.48 9.49
C PRO A 33 -0.91 2.30 8.75
N ASP A 34 0.25 1.74 8.46
CA ASP A 34 1.42 2.52 8.04
C ASP A 34 2.04 2.04 6.72
N GLY A 35 2.99 2.83 6.20
CA GLY A 35 3.83 2.48 5.06
C GLY A 35 3.12 2.33 3.70
N VAL A 36 3.93 2.12 2.67
CA VAL A 36 3.45 1.82 1.31
C VAL A 36 3.37 0.30 1.12
N TRP A 37 2.17 -0.20 0.81
CA TRP A 37 1.91 -1.62 0.59
C TRP A 37 1.27 -1.81 -0.77
N GLY A 38 1.83 -2.70 -1.58
CA GLY A 38 1.36 -2.96 -2.95
C GLY A 38 1.25 -1.70 -3.82
N GLY A 39 2.06 -0.67 -3.52
CA GLY A 39 2.08 0.61 -4.21
C GLY A 39 1.07 1.65 -3.69
N ALA A 40 0.33 1.37 -2.61
CA ALA A 40 -0.65 2.28 -2.02
C ALA A 40 -0.20 2.81 -0.65
N THR A 41 -0.45 4.10 -0.38
CA THR A 41 -0.25 4.74 0.93
C THR A 41 -1.36 4.36 1.91
N PRO A 42 -1.21 4.63 3.23
CA PRO A 42 -2.26 4.38 4.19
C PRO A 42 -3.58 5.09 3.88
N ALA A 43 -3.50 6.35 3.41
CA ALA A 43 -4.66 7.15 3.03
C ALA A 43 -5.41 6.53 1.84
N GLU A 44 -4.68 6.10 0.80
CA GLU A 44 -5.28 5.41 -0.36
C GLU A 44 -5.95 4.09 0.05
N ARG A 45 -5.30 3.29 0.92
CA ARG A 45 -5.90 2.04 1.42
C ARG A 45 -7.15 2.30 2.27
N ARG A 46 -7.22 3.39 3.03
CA ARG A 46 -8.43 3.78 3.78
C ARG A 46 -9.60 4.08 2.83
N LEU A 47 -9.36 4.76 1.71
CA LEU A 47 -10.38 5.00 0.68
C LEU A 47 -10.83 3.70 0.01
N MET A 48 -9.89 2.80 -0.32
CA MET A 48 -10.22 1.48 -0.87
C MET A 48 -11.11 0.66 0.08
N ARG A 49 -10.87 0.74 1.40
CA ARG A 49 -11.73 0.09 2.40
C ARG A 49 -13.13 0.69 2.42
N ALA A 50 -13.22 2.03 2.45
CA ALA A 50 -14.50 2.73 2.48
C ALA A 50 -15.37 2.39 1.26
N GLY A 51 -14.78 2.29 0.06
CA GLY A 51 -15.50 1.94 -1.17
C GLY A 51 -15.91 0.47 -1.31
N ARG A 52 -15.48 -0.43 -0.41
CA ARG A 52 -15.97 -1.83 -0.36
C ARG A 52 -17.19 -2.01 0.55
N THR A 53 -17.55 -0.98 1.31
CA THR A 53 -18.67 -0.99 2.26
C THR A 53 -19.95 -0.35 1.69
N ALA A 54 -19.98 -0.07 0.38
CA ALA A 54 -21.14 0.40 -0.37
C ALA A 54 -21.65 -0.68 -1.31
#